data_AF-A0A1F9PLX2-F1
#
_entry.id   AF-A0A1F9PLX2-F1
#
_cell.length_a   1.000
_cell.length_b   1.000
_cell.length_c   1.000
_cell.angle_alpha   90.00
_cell.angle_beta   90.00
_cell.angle_gamma   90.00
#
_symmetry.space_group_name_H-M   'P 1'
#
loop_
_entity.id
_entity.type
_entity.pdbx_description
1 polymer ?
#
loop_
_entity_poly.entity_id
_entity_poly.type
_entity_poly.pdbx_seq_one_letter_code
_entity_poly.pdbx_strand_id
1 'polypeptide(L)'
;MAYDANKWEAVMKGKSFKIGIRSEQEALDDFIATAEAISRGEQVRKEHGVYFTSLEAFRKAVTPKRLALLHLIRTARPTSLNELARLSKRNIKNVADDVRH
;
A
#
# COMPACT_ATOMS: atom_id res chain seq x y z
N MET A 1 -1.06 1.96 -26.72
CA MET A 1 -0.49 2.54 -25.48
C MET A 1 0.18 1.40 -24.73
N ALA A 2 1.49 1.23 -24.88
CA ALA A 2 2.22 0.15 -24.21
C ALA A 2 2.45 0.53 -22.75
N TYR A 3 2.05 -0.34 -21.82
CA TYR A 3 2.26 -0.13 -20.40
C TYR A 3 3.74 -0.39 -20.08
N ASP A 4 4.42 0.56 -19.46
CA ASP A 4 5.79 0.41 -18.95
C ASP A 4 5.87 -0.74 -17.94
N ALA A 5 6.63 -1.77 -18.28
CA ALA A 5 6.80 -2.97 -17.47
C ALA A 5 7.53 -2.69 -16.14
N ASN A 6 8.46 -1.73 -16.13
CA ASN A 6 9.26 -1.40 -14.94
C ASN A 6 8.41 -0.78 -13.83
N LYS A 7 7.33 -0.06 -14.18
CA LYS A 7 6.43 0.60 -13.22
C LYS A 7 5.71 -0.39 -12.29
N TRP A 8 5.43 -1.60 -12.75
CA TRP A 8 4.59 -2.55 -12.02
C TRP A 8 5.40 -3.59 -11.24
N GLU A 9 6.67 -3.82 -11.59
CA GLU A 9 7.54 -4.75 -10.86
C GLU A 9 7.63 -4.44 -9.36
N ALA A 10 7.71 -3.15 -9.00
CA ALA A 10 7.79 -2.72 -7.61
C ALA A 10 6.53 -3.10 -6.80
N VAL A 11 5.36 -3.02 -7.42
CA VAL A 11 4.08 -3.44 -6.82
C VAL A 11 4.08 -4.96 -6.61
N MET A 12 4.53 -5.70 -7.62
CA MET A 12 4.52 -7.16 -7.62
C MET A 12 5.49 -7.81 -6.63
N LYS A 13 6.59 -7.11 -6.28
CA LYS A 13 7.53 -7.55 -5.25
C LYS A 13 6.96 -7.53 -3.83
N GLY A 14 5.81 -6.89 -3.61
CA GLY A 14 5.00 -6.98 -2.38
C GLY A 14 5.76 -6.72 -1.07
N LYS A 15 5.73 -5.49 -0.55
CA LYS A 15 6.23 -5.18 0.81
C LYS A 15 5.10 -5.24 1.85
N SER A 16 5.41 -5.65 3.07
CA SER A 16 4.49 -5.51 4.20
C SER A 16 4.48 -4.06 4.69
N PHE A 17 3.31 -3.45 4.80
CA PHE A 17 3.11 -2.13 5.37
C PHE A 17 1.88 -2.14 6.28
N LYS A 18 1.88 -1.31 7.31
CA LYS A 18 0.73 -1.13 8.20
C LYS A 18 -0.29 -0.22 7.51
N ILE A 19 -1.58 -0.55 7.62
CA ILE A 19 -2.67 0.34 7.22
C ILE A 19 -3.51 0.63 8.45
N GLY A 20 -3.76 1.91 8.73
CA GLY A 20 -4.51 2.32 9.92
C GLY A 20 -5.30 3.60 9.73
N ILE A 21 -6.04 3.96 10.76
CA ILE A 21 -6.70 5.26 10.87
C ILE A 21 -5.94 6.04 11.94
N ARG A 22 -5.58 7.28 11.63
CA ARG A 22 -4.82 8.17 12.50
C ARG A 22 -5.09 9.62 12.12
N SER A 23 -5.22 10.48 13.11
CA SER A 23 -5.32 11.93 12.91
C SER A 23 -3.97 12.56 12.52
N GLU A 24 -4.02 13.76 11.94
CA GLU A 24 -2.79 14.50 11.63
C GLU A 24 -2.01 14.86 12.90
N GLN A 25 -2.70 15.19 13.99
CA GLN A 25 -2.07 15.51 15.27
C GLN A 25 -1.31 14.30 15.83
N GLU A 26 -1.92 13.12 15.88
CA GLU A 26 -1.24 11.89 16.32
C GLU A 26 -0.01 11.56 15.45
N ALA A 27 -0.05 11.88 14.15
CA ALA A 27 1.10 11.68 13.27
C ALA A 27 2.25 12.66 13.58
N LEU A 28 1.94 13.91 13.89
CA LEU A 28 2.92 14.92 14.30
C LEU A 28 3.51 14.61 15.68
N ASP A 29 2.69 14.17 16.62
CA ASP A 29 3.13 13.80 17.96
C ASP A 29 4.09 12.60 17.92
N ASP A 30 3.74 11.56 17.15
CA ASP A 30 4.63 10.40 16.89
C ASP A 30 5.95 10.83 16.26
N PHE A 31 5.92 11.80 15.33
CA PHE A 31 7.11 12.31 14.67
C PHE A 31 8.02 13.03 15.67
N ILE A 32 7.47 13.93 16.50
CA ILE A 32 8.20 14.66 17.53
C ILE A 32 8.83 13.67 18.51
N ALA A 33 8.05 12.73 19.04
CA ALA A 33 8.54 11.72 19.98
C ALA A 33 9.68 10.89 19.39
N THR A 34 9.57 10.50 18.11
CA THR A 34 10.63 9.76 17.41
C THR A 34 11.89 10.60 17.22
N ALA A 35 11.74 11.88 16.85
CA ALA A 35 12.87 12.79 16.67
C ALA A 35 13.63 13.04 17.98
N GLU A 36 12.92 13.19 19.10
CA GLU A 36 13.54 13.33 20.41
C GLU A 36 14.28 12.06 20.84
N ALA A 37 13.71 10.87 20.61
CA ALA A 37 14.40 9.61 20.89
C ALA A 37 15.69 9.47 20.09
N ILE A 38 15.68 9.84 18.81
CA ILE A 38 16.89 9.89 17.97
C ILE A 38 17.91 10.87 18.56
N SER A 39 17.48 12.06 18.98
CA SER A 39 18.36 13.08 19.57
C SER A 39 19.04 12.58 20.85
N ARG A 40 18.37 11.73 21.63
CA ARG A 40 18.93 11.08 22.83
C ARG A 40 19.84 9.88 22.52
N GLY A 41 20.03 9.54 21.25
CA GLY A 41 20.85 8.40 20.82
C GLY A 41 20.15 7.04 20.95
N GLU A 42 18.83 7.03 21.13
CA GLU A 42 18.06 5.79 21.22
C GLU A 42 17.93 5.13 19.83
N GLN A 43 17.91 3.79 19.81
CA GLN A 43 17.64 3.06 18.59
C GLN A 43 16.13 3.04 18.30
N VAL A 44 15.73 3.76 17.25
CA VAL A 44 14.35 3.75 16.75
C VAL A 44 14.22 2.82 15.53
N ARG A 45 13.08 2.11 15.45
CA ARG A 45 12.77 1.24 14.30
C ARG A 45 12.15 2.06 13.17
N LYS A 46 12.60 1.82 11.94
CA LYS A 46 11.91 2.34 10.76
C LYS A 46 10.58 1.61 10.57
N GLU A 47 9.49 2.35 10.64
CA GLU A 47 8.16 1.85 10.31
C GLU A 47 7.71 2.40 8.94
N HIS A 48 7.04 1.57 8.16
CA HIS A 48 6.38 1.97 6.92
C HIS A 48 4.88 1.70 7.06
N GLY A 49 4.08 2.76 6.95
CA GLY A 49 2.63 2.68 7.06
C GLY A 49 1.91 3.72 6.22
N VAL A 50 0.68 3.42 5.84
CA VAL A 50 -0.26 4.34 5.20
C VAL A 50 -1.43 4.52 6.16
N TYR A 51 -1.71 5.77 6.52
CA TYR A 51 -2.75 6.10 7.49
C TYR A 51 -3.82 6.98 6.83
N PHE A 52 -5.07 6.75 7.23
CA PHE A 52 -6.22 7.53 6.80
C PHE A 52 -6.69 8.41 7.95
N THR A 53 -7.09 9.64 7.66
CA THR A 53 -7.63 10.57 8.67
C THR A 53 -9.05 10.21 9.11
N SER A 54 -9.74 9.31 8.39
CA SER A 54 -11.08 8.84 8.76
C SER A 54 -11.37 7.42 8.29
N LEU A 55 -12.31 6.78 8.99
CA LEU A 55 -12.86 5.48 8.58
C LEU A 55 -13.56 5.56 7.22
N GLU A 56 -14.17 6.69 6.90
CA GLU A 56 -14.83 6.89 5.61
C GLU A 56 -13.81 6.89 4.46
N ALA A 57 -12.72 7.63 4.60
CA ALA A 57 -11.63 7.66 3.61
C ALA A 57 -11.02 6.26 3.45
N PHE A 58 -10.79 5.55 4.56
CA PHE A 58 -10.32 4.17 4.53
C PHE A 58 -11.29 3.26 3.75
N ARG A 59 -12.59 3.30 4.04
CA ARG A 59 -13.59 2.45 3.36
C ARG A 59 -13.75 2.75 1.88
N LYS A 60 -13.57 4.02 1.47
CA LYS A 60 -13.58 4.41 0.04
C LYS A 60 -12.37 3.85 -0.70
N ALA A 61 -11.19 3.85 -0.07
CA ALA A 61 -9.96 3.40 -0.70
C ALA A 61 -9.78 1.87 -0.66
N VAL A 62 -10.13 1.23 0.47
CA VAL A 62 -9.83 -0.16 0.79
C VAL A 62 -11.08 -1.02 0.62
N THR A 63 -11.48 -1.22 -0.62
CA THR A 63 -12.65 -2.04 -0.95
C THR A 63 -12.34 -3.54 -0.90
N PRO A 64 -13.34 -4.43 -0.72
CA PRO A 64 -13.11 -5.88 -0.73
C PRO A 64 -12.41 -6.38 -2.01
N LYS A 65 -12.73 -5.80 -3.17
CA LYS A 65 -12.09 -6.15 -4.45
C LYS A 65 -10.61 -5.75 -4.49
N ARG A 66 -10.26 -4.58 -3.96
CA ARG A 66 -8.87 -4.12 -3.86
C ARG A 66 -8.08 -4.92 -2.84
N LEU A 67 -8.69 -5.26 -1.69
CA LEU A 67 -8.08 -6.15 -0.70
C LEU A 67 -7.80 -7.55 -1.27
N ALA A 68 -8.75 -8.13 -2.01
CA ALA A 68 -8.54 -9.41 -2.69
C ALA A 68 -7.39 -9.32 -3.72
N LEU A 69 -7.29 -8.20 -4.44
CA LEU A 69 -6.20 -7.96 -5.39
C LEU A 69 -4.84 -7.84 -4.68
N LEU A 70 -4.77 -7.09 -3.58
CA LEU A 70 -3.55 -6.97 -2.74
C LEU A 70 -3.13 -8.32 -2.15
N HIS A 71 -4.09 -9.11 -1.68
CA HIS A 71 -3.84 -10.46 -1.18
C HIS A 71 -3.25 -11.35 -2.28
N LEU A 72 -3.82 -11.30 -3.49
CA LEU A 72 -3.34 -12.07 -4.63
C LEU A 72 -1.94 -11.65 -5.08
N ILE A 73 -1.64 -10.35 -5.10
CA ILE A 73 -0.27 -9.85 -5.38
C ILE A 73 0.71 -10.42 -4.35
N ARG A 74 0.34 -10.42 -3.06
CA ARG A 74 1.18 -10.94 -1.98
C ARG A 74 1.44 -12.44 -2.10
N THR A 75 0.41 -13.23 -2.38
CA THR A 75 0.48 -14.70 -2.33
C THR A 75 0.98 -15.31 -3.63
N ALA A 76 0.52 -14.82 -4.78
CA ALA A 76 0.87 -15.37 -6.08
C ALA A 76 2.07 -14.69 -6.75
N ARG A 77 2.46 -13.48 -6.30
CA ARG A 77 3.58 -12.68 -6.84
C ARG A 77 3.59 -12.63 -8.38
N PRO A 78 2.48 -12.20 -9.01
CA PRO A 78 2.42 -12.17 -10.47
C PRO A 78 3.50 -11.24 -11.02
N THR A 79 4.07 -11.60 -12.15
CA THR A 79 5.17 -10.88 -12.81
C THR A 79 4.70 -9.72 -13.69
N SER A 80 3.41 -9.65 -13.98
CA SER A 80 2.83 -8.61 -14.85
C SER A 80 1.38 -8.28 -14.52
N LEU A 81 0.91 -7.12 -15.00
CA LEU A 81 -0.49 -6.72 -14.90
C LEU A 81 -1.44 -7.68 -15.62
N ASN A 82 -1.00 -8.21 -16.78
CA ASN A 82 -1.73 -9.23 -17.52
C ASN A 82 -1.94 -10.49 -16.68
N GLU A 83 -0.87 -10.95 -16.01
CA GLU A 83 -0.93 -12.12 -15.15
C GLU A 83 -1.84 -11.89 -13.94
N LEU A 84 -1.75 -10.72 -13.30
CA LEU A 84 -2.64 -10.34 -12.21
C LEU A 84 -4.11 -10.29 -12.65
N ALA A 85 -4.40 -9.78 -13.85
CA ALA A 85 -5.75 -9.77 -14.41
C ALA A 85 -6.30 -11.17 -14.66
N ARG A 86 -5.45 -12.08 -15.20
CA ARG A 86 -5.79 -13.49 -15.40
C ARG A 86 -6.07 -14.21 -14.08
N LEU A 87 -5.19 -14.06 -13.08
CA LEU A 87 -5.33 -14.69 -11.77
C LEU A 87 -6.55 -14.18 -11.01
N SER A 88 -6.83 -12.87 -11.08
CA SER A 88 -8.00 -12.27 -10.44
C SER A 88 -9.30 -12.49 -11.22
N LYS A 89 -9.23 -13.01 -12.45
CA LYS A 89 -10.36 -13.13 -13.39
C LYS A 89 -11.07 -11.79 -13.64
N ARG A 90 -10.29 -10.70 -13.70
CA ARG A 90 -10.80 -9.33 -13.89
C ARG A 90 -10.30 -8.73 -15.18
N ASN A 91 -11.05 -7.77 -15.72
CA ASN A 91 -10.61 -7.00 -16.88
C ASN A 91 -9.32 -6.23 -16.55
N ILE A 92 -8.34 -6.30 -17.45
CA ILE A 92 -7.04 -5.66 -17.28
C ILE A 92 -7.11 -4.16 -17.02
N LYS A 93 -8.07 -3.43 -17.62
CA LYS A 93 -8.23 -1.98 -17.41
C LYS A 93 -8.59 -1.69 -15.95
N ASN A 94 -9.55 -2.43 -15.40
CA ASN A 94 -9.97 -2.28 -14.01
C ASN A 94 -8.84 -2.63 -13.03
N VAL A 95 -8.02 -3.64 -13.37
CA VAL A 95 -6.84 -4.00 -12.57
C VAL A 95 -5.76 -2.92 -12.69
N ALA A 96 -5.54 -2.37 -13.88
CA ALA A 96 -4.62 -1.26 -14.10
C ALA A 96 -5.00 -0.06 -13.24
N ASP A 97 -6.30 0.28 -13.22
CA ASP A 97 -6.83 1.43 -12.49
C ASP A 97 -6.73 1.20 -10.97
N ASP A 98 -7.06 0.00 -10.48
CA ASP A 98 -6.93 -0.36 -9.07
C ASP A 98 -5.48 -0.38 -8.56
N VAL A 99 -4.50 -0.65 -9.43
CA VAL A 99 -3.07 -0.66 -9.05
C VAL A 99 -2.43 0.72 -9.24
N ARG A 100 -3.00 1.57 -10.09
CA ARG A 100 -2.54 2.95 -10.30
C ARG A 100 -2.90 3.89 -9.15
N HIS A 101 -4.03 3.65 -8.48
CA HIS A 101 -4.68 4.55 -7.51
C HIS A 101 -4.95 3.91 -6.16
#